data_AF-A0AAT9LZZ8-F1
#
_entry.id   AF-A0AAT9LZZ8-F1
#
_cell.length_a   1.000
_cell.length_b   1.000
_cell.length_c   1.000
_cell.angle_alpha   90.00
_cell.angle_beta   90.00
_cell.angle_gamma   90.00
#
_symmetry.space_group_name_H-M   'P 1'
#
loop_
_entity.id
_entity.type
_entity.pdbx_description
1 polymer ?
#
loop_
_entity_poly.entity_id
_entity_poly.type
_entity_poly.pdbx_seq_one_letter_code
_entity_poly.pdbx_strand_id
1 'polypeptide(L)'
;MIEVVETRVASAQAALLRGPARKAYESFLDELAHRGCAALGYRVTGPAPLPRLCVRHLRDNDRVVVAFEGAGRAWIVLVGPHEQTDPGRNVYDALYELAGTWPTDNTRRTKPSCCDPNTGTPPSAEAEVIDDLVRRARSLARGSRRIW
;
A
#
# COMPACT_ATOMS: atom_id res chain seq x y z
N MET A 1 8.72 -1.77 18.03
CA MET A 1 7.29 -1.87 17.68
C MET A 1 6.86 -0.54 17.13
N ILE A 2 6.03 -0.52 16.08
CA ILE A 2 5.48 0.69 15.47
C ILE A 2 3.95 0.65 15.53
N GLU A 3 3.32 1.82 15.50
CA GLU A 3 1.87 1.93 15.36
C GLU A 3 1.46 1.55 13.93
N VAL A 4 0.41 0.75 13.78
CA VAL A 4 -0.17 0.39 12.48
C VAL A 4 -1.58 0.95 12.40
N VAL A 5 -1.83 1.81 11.42
CA VAL A 5 -3.12 2.49 11.24
C VAL A 5 -3.70 2.14 9.89
N GLU A 6 -4.90 1.58 9.88
CA GLU A 6 -5.65 1.39 8.64
C GLU A 6 -6.36 2.69 8.26
N THR A 7 -6.21 3.13 7.01
CA THR A 7 -7.11 4.14 6.47
C THR A 7 -8.53 3.59 6.37
N ARG A 8 -9.55 4.46 6.34
CA ARG A 8 -10.96 4.00 6.12
C ARG A 8 -11.12 3.16 4.85
N VAL A 9 -10.36 3.48 3.80
CA VAL A 9 -10.43 2.74 2.53
C VAL A 9 -9.78 1.37 2.67
N ALA A 10 -8.57 1.30 3.23
CA ALA A 10 -7.91 0.03 3.52
C ALA A 10 -8.74 -0.86 4.46
N SER A 11 -9.32 -0.29 5.52
CA SER A 11 -10.18 -1.02 6.45
C SER A 11 -11.41 -1.61 5.75
N ALA A 12 -12.06 -0.83 4.87
CA ALA A 12 -13.18 -1.32 4.07
C ALA A 12 -12.76 -2.45 3.10
N GLN A 13 -11.59 -2.32 2.45
CA GLN A 13 -11.04 -3.34 1.57
C GLN A 13 -10.67 -4.62 2.35
N ALA A 14 -10.00 -4.48 3.48
CA ALA A 14 -9.64 -5.58 4.37
C ALA A 14 -10.87 -6.30 4.94
N ALA A 15 -11.98 -5.59 5.12
CA ALA A 15 -13.26 -6.17 5.52
C ALA A 15 -13.94 -7.00 4.42
N LEU A 16 -13.44 -6.97 3.17
CA LEU A 16 -13.88 -7.85 2.08
C LEU A 16 -13.07 -9.14 2.00
N LEU A 17 -11.89 -9.21 2.63
CA LEU A 17 -11.08 -10.42 2.67
C LEU A 17 -11.82 -11.53 3.43
N ARG A 18 -11.67 -12.78 2.98
CA ARG A 18 -12.30 -13.95 3.59
C ARG A 18 -11.30 -15.07 3.82
N GLY A 19 -11.61 -15.92 4.79
CA GLY A 19 -10.90 -17.17 5.04
C GLY A 19 -9.37 -16.98 5.11
N PRO A 20 -8.59 -17.69 4.28
CA PRO A 20 -7.14 -17.60 4.33
C PRO A 20 -6.54 -16.23 3.97
N ALA A 21 -7.17 -15.45 3.10
CA ALA A 21 -6.69 -14.11 2.74
C ALA A 21 -6.79 -13.16 3.94
N ARG A 22 -7.88 -13.25 4.70
CA ARG A 22 -8.07 -12.47 5.94
C ARG A 22 -6.99 -12.81 6.98
N LYS A 23 -6.72 -14.09 7.19
CA LYS A 23 -5.66 -14.54 8.12
C LYS A 23 -4.27 -14.05 7.70
N ALA A 24 -3.98 -14.08 6.39
CA ALA A 24 -2.70 -13.57 5.87
C ALA A 24 -2.55 -12.06 6.12
N TYR A 25 -3.64 -11.29 5.99
CA TYR A 25 -3.63 -9.87 6.30
C TYR A 25 -3.42 -9.60 7.79
N GLU A 26 -4.11 -10.31 8.67
CA GLU A 26 -3.95 -10.16 10.14
C GLU A 26 -2.52 -10.50 10.58
N SER A 27 -1.98 -11.63 10.10
CA SER A 27 -0.57 -12.00 10.33
C SER A 27 0.41 -10.93 9.81
N PHE A 28 0.09 -10.30 8.68
CA PHE A 28 0.89 -9.21 8.15
C PHE A 28 0.86 -7.96 9.05
N LEU A 29 -0.31 -7.60 9.63
CA LEU A 29 -0.40 -6.47 10.56
C LEU A 29 0.48 -6.69 11.78
N ASP A 30 0.48 -7.91 12.33
CA ASP A 30 1.37 -8.28 13.44
C ASP A 30 2.85 -8.20 13.04
N GLU A 31 3.22 -8.75 11.88
CA GLU A 31 4.59 -8.65 11.36
C GLU A 31 5.02 -7.19 11.18
N LEU A 32 4.15 -6.34 10.63
CA LEU A 32 4.41 -4.93 10.40
C LEU A 32 4.62 -4.17 11.72
N ALA A 33 3.76 -4.40 12.71
CA ALA A 33 3.88 -3.76 14.02
C ALA A 33 5.20 -4.11 14.71
N HIS A 34 5.69 -5.34 14.53
CA HIS A 34 6.94 -5.80 15.16
C HIS A 34 8.20 -5.45 14.37
N ARG A 35 8.15 -5.53 13.03
CA ARG A 35 9.33 -5.48 12.15
C ARG A 35 9.41 -4.23 11.27
N GLY A 36 8.37 -3.39 11.26
CA GLY A 36 8.32 -2.19 10.43
C GLY A 36 8.53 -2.50 8.94
N CYS A 37 9.40 -1.73 8.27
CA CYS A 37 9.65 -1.88 6.84
C CYS A 37 10.14 -3.28 6.43
N ALA A 38 10.72 -4.06 7.36
CA ALA A 38 11.23 -5.39 7.07
C ALA A 38 10.11 -6.44 6.89
N ALA A 39 8.88 -6.12 7.28
CA ALA A 39 7.69 -6.92 6.95
C ALA A 39 7.22 -6.73 5.50
N LEU A 40 7.72 -5.69 4.81
CA LEU A 40 7.32 -5.36 3.44
C LEU A 40 8.21 -6.09 2.43
N GLY A 41 7.76 -6.11 1.17
CA GLY A 41 8.54 -6.67 0.07
C GLY A 41 9.43 -5.61 -0.57
N TYR A 42 8.83 -4.56 -1.11
CA TYR A 42 9.55 -3.60 -1.95
C TYR A 42 8.94 -2.20 -1.93
N ARG A 43 9.74 -1.21 -2.28
CA ARG A 43 9.34 0.20 -2.49
C ARG A 43 8.90 0.41 -3.94
N VAL A 44 7.84 1.18 -4.15
CA VAL A 44 7.35 1.51 -5.49
C VAL A 44 8.27 2.53 -6.15
N THR A 45 8.66 2.28 -7.40
CA THR A 45 9.53 3.18 -8.16
C THR A 45 8.70 4.12 -9.04
N GLY A 46 9.17 5.36 -9.20
CA GLY A 46 8.55 6.38 -10.05
C GLY A 46 8.70 7.77 -9.44
N PRO A 47 8.03 8.80 -10.00
CA PRO A 47 8.00 10.12 -9.40
C PRO A 47 7.26 10.13 -8.05
N ALA A 48 7.51 11.15 -7.24
CA ALA A 48 6.78 11.33 -5.98
C ALA A 48 5.25 11.39 -6.24
N PRO A 49 4.42 10.77 -5.38
CA PRO A 49 4.79 10.17 -4.08
C PRO A 49 5.14 8.67 -4.13
N LEU A 50 5.28 8.04 -5.31
CA LEU A 50 5.47 6.58 -5.42
C LEU A 50 6.63 6.03 -4.56
N PRO A 51 7.82 6.66 -4.50
CA PRO A 51 8.92 6.17 -3.66
C PRO A 51 8.66 6.22 -2.15
N ARG A 52 7.53 6.79 -1.69
CA ARG A 52 7.12 6.76 -0.28
C ARG A 52 6.20 5.58 0.06
N LEU A 53 5.81 4.79 -0.95
CA LEU A 53 4.92 3.65 -0.81
C LEU A 53 5.71 2.34 -0.86
N CYS A 54 5.38 1.43 0.05
CA CYS A 54 5.88 0.07 0.06
C CYS A 54 4.74 -0.93 -0.17
N VAL A 55 5.08 -2.07 -0.76
CA VAL A 55 4.14 -3.13 -1.08
C VAL A 55 4.60 -4.44 -0.47
N ARG A 56 3.64 -5.19 0.08
CA ARG A 56 3.81 -6.60 0.44
C ARG A 56 2.83 -7.45 -0.34
N HIS A 57 3.34 -8.57 -0.84
CA HIS A 57 2.52 -9.65 -1.36
C HIS A 57 1.93 -10.41 -0.17
N LEU A 58 0.61 -10.58 -0.18
CA LEU A 58 -0.10 -11.46 0.74
C LEU A 58 -0.33 -12.80 0.03
N ARG A 59 -1.30 -13.57 0.54
CA ARG A 59 -1.73 -14.80 -0.08
C ARG A 59 -2.34 -14.55 -1.47
N ASP A 60 -2.14 -15.50 -2.37
CA ASP A 60 -2.61 -15.44 -3.76
C ASP A 60 -2.15 -14.14 -4.45
N ASN A 61 -3.06 -13.42 -5.09
CA ASN A 61 -2.75 -12.18 -5.79
C ASN A 61 -2.93 -10.93 -4.93
N ASP A 62 -3.29 -11.05 -3.64
CA ASP A 62 -3.53 -9.90 -2.79
C ASP A 62 -2.25 -9.14 -2.47
N ARG A 63 -2.37 -7.82 -2.41
CA ARG A 63 -1.31 -6.87 -2.06
C ARG A 63 -1.81 -5.93 -1.00
N VAL A 64 -0.88 -5.49 -0.17
CA VAL A 64 -1.08 -4.39 0.77
C VAL A 64 -0.07 -3.30 0.46
N VAL A 65 -0.55 -2.05 0.46
CA VAL A 65 0.22 -0.85 0.20
C VAL A 65 0.33 -0.05 1.49
N VAL A 66 1.56 0.29 1.88
CA VAL A 66 1.87 0.94 3.15
C VAL A 66 2.68 2.20 2.92
N ALA A 67 2.35 3.26 3.64
CA ALA A 67 3.16 4.46 3.77
C ALA A 67 3.68 4.59 5.22
N PHE A 68 4.88 5.12 5.42
CA PHE A 68 5.45 5.33 6.75
C PHE A 68 5.45 6.81 7.11
N GLU A 69 4.89 7.14 8.28
CA GLU A 69 4.96 8.47 8.89
C GLU A 69 6.09 8.45 9.93
N GLY A 70 7.25 9.00 9.55
CA GLY A 70 8.48 8.84 10.31
C GLY A 70 8.85 7.36 10.56
N ALA A 71 9.49 7.10 11.70
CA ALA A 71 9.88 5.74 12.12
C ALA A 71 8.84 5.04 13.02
N GLY A 72 7.83 5.79 13.51
CA GLY A 72 6.94 5.34 14.57
C GLY A 72 5.59 4.82 14.11
N ARG A 73 5.16 5.13 12.88
CA ARG A 73 3.82 4.79 12.40
C ARG A 73 3.82 4.33 10.94
N ALA A 74 3.09 3.26 10.67
CA ALA A 74 2.79 2.77 9.34
C ALA A 74 1.29 2.89 9.05
N TRP A 75 0.97 3.39 7.86
CA TRP A 75 -0.38 3.57 7.38
C TRP A 75 -0.70 2.54 6.30
N ILE A 76 -1.71 1.71 6.51
CA ILE A 76 -2.25 0.86 5.46
C ILE A 76 -3.14 1.71 4.56
N VAL A 77 -2.67 1.92 3.32
CA VAL A 77 -3.31 2.82 2.35
C VAL A 77 -4.30 2.07 1.47
N LEU A 78 -3.90 0.90 0.96
CA LEU A 78 -4.72 0.06 0.08
C LEU A 78 -4.51 -1.43 0.39
N VAL A 79 -5.56 -2.22 0.23
CA VAL A 79 -5.57 -3.68 0.24
C VAL A 79 -6.37 -4.16 -0.97
N GLY A 80 -5.87 -5.13 -1.71
CA GLY A 80 -6.63 -5.71 -2.82
C GLY A 80 -5.81 -6.58 -3.76
N PRO A 81 -6.46 -7.22 -4.74
CA PRO A 81 -5.80 -8.12 -5.66
C PRO A 81 -4.97 -7.36 -6.70
N HIS A 82 -3.86 -7.96 -7.13
CA HIS A 82 -3.19 -7.62 -8.37
C HIS A 82 -3.84 -8.40 -9.52
N GLU A 83 -4.92 -7.86 -10.07
CA GLU A 83 -5.67 -8.43 -11.19
C GLU A 83 -5.35 -7.67 -12.48
N GLN A 84 -5.08 -8.38 -13.58
CA GLN A 84 -4.76 -7.74 -14.87
C GLN A 84 -5.96 -7.75 -15.82
N THR A 85 -6.98 -8.56 -15.55
CA THR A 85 -8.14 -8.74 -16.44
C THR A 85 -9.30 -7.79 -16.14
N ASP A 86 -9.38 -7.22 -14.94
CA ASP A 86 -10.40 -6.26 -14.51
C ASP A 86 -9.74 -5.00 -13.90
N PRO A 87 -9.57 -3.93 -14.70
CA PRO A 87 -8.91 -2.69 -14.26
C PRO A 87 -9.56 -2.01 -13.04
N GLY A 88 -10.85 -2.28 -12.77
CA GLY A 88 -11.54 -1.73 -11.60
C GLY A 88 -11.17 -2.40 -10.27
N ARG A 89 -10.48 -3.54 -10.33
CA ARG A 89 -10.13 -4.37 -9.16
C ARG A 89 -8.64 -4.44 -8.88
N ASN A 90 -7.81 -3.88 -9.77
CA ASN A 90 -6.37 -3.92 -9.62
C ASN A 90 -5.88 -2.91 -8.59
N VAL A 91 -5.21 -3.41 -7.55
CA VAL A 91 -4.58 -2.58 -6.52
C VAL A 91 -3.56 -1.58 -7.07
N TYR A 92 -2.89 -1.86 -8.19
CA TYR A 92 -1.96 -0.89 -8.79
C TYR A 92 -2.66 0.23 -9.52
N ASP A 93 -3.83 0.00 -10.10
CA ASP A 93 -4.60 1.07 -10.75
C ASP A 93 -5.07 2.06 -9.69
N ALA A 94 -5.60 1.54 -8.57
CA ALA A 94 -5.90 2.34 -7.38
C ALA A 94 -4.64 3.05 -6.83
N LEU A 95 -3.47 2.40 -6.83
CA LEU A 95 -2.21 3.00 -6.37
C LEU A 95 -1.78 4.17 -7.26
N TYR A 96 -1.83 4.04 -8.59
CA TYR A 96 -1.44 5.11 -9.51
C TYR A 96 -2.42 6.26 -9.52
N GLU A 97 -3.71 5.97 -9.44
CA GLU A 97 -4.74 7.00 -9.29
C GLU A 97 -4.53 7.77 -7.97
N LEU A 98 -4.26 7.06 -6.88
CA LEU A 98 -3.91 7.66 -5.59
C LEU A 98 -2.63 8.51 -5.67
N ALA A 99 -1.60 8.03 -6.38
CA ALA A 99 -0.36 8.77 -6.57
C ALA A 99 -0.50 9.95 -7.55
N GLY A 100 -1.58 10.01 -8.33
CA GLY A 100 -1.79 11.01 -9.38
C GLY A 100 -0.79 10.89 -10.54
N THR A 101 -0.18 9.72 -10.72
CA THR A 101 0.84 9.48 -11.75
C THR A 101 0.73 8.05 -12.24
N TRP A 102 0.83 7.90 -13.55
CA TRP A 102 0.79 6.61 -14.22
C TRP A 102 2.17 6.29 -14.80
N PRO A 103 2.60 5.01 -14.80
CA PRO A 103 3.78 4.61 -15.54
C PRO A 103 3.61 4.97 -17.02
N THR A 104 4.58 5.69 -17.60
CA THR A 104 4.54 6.12 -19.00
C THR A 104 5.07 5.06 -19.96
N ASP A 105 5.70 3.99 -19.45
CA ASP A 105 6.22 2.89 -20.23
C ASP A 105 5.93 1.53 -19.57
N ASN A 106 5.89 0.47 -20.39
CA ASN A 106 5.76 -0.91 -19.94
C ASN A 106 7.11 -1.53 -19.55
N THR A 107 8.12 -0.69 -19.32
CA THR A 107 9.46 -1.14 -18.96
C THR A 107 9.40 -1.82 -17.58
N ARG A 108 10.09 -2.96 -17.45
CA ARG A 108 10.13 -3.71 -16.20
C ARG A 108 10.74 -2.85 -15.09
N ARG A 109 9.91 -2.38 -14.16
CA ARG A 109 10.33 -1.60 -13.00
C ARG A 109 11.19 -2.42 -12.04
N THR A 110 12.17 -1.76 -11.45
CA THR A 110 12.96 -2.34 -10.36
C THR A 110 12.10 -2.44 -9.10
N LYS A 111 12.38 -3.42 -8.25
CA LYS A 111 11.70 -3.64 -6.97
C LYS A 111 12.72 -3.54 -5.83
N PRO A 112 13.23 -2.34 -5.53
CA PRO A 112 14.14 -2.15 -4.41
C PRO A 112 13.45 -2.55 -3.11
N SER A 113 14.21 -3.02 -2.12
CA SER A 113 13.70 -3.29 -0.77
C SER A 113 12.92 -2.09 -0.22
N CYS A 114 11.90 -2.35 0.60
CA CYS A 114 11.21 -1.28 1.31
C CYS A 114 12.15 -0.59 2.30
N CYS A 115 12.89 -1.36 3.11
CA CYS A 115 13.91 -0.76 3.96
C CYS A 115 15.10 -0.29 3.13
N ASP A 116 15.65 0.87 3.49
CA ASP A 116 16.98 1.25 3.04
C ASP A 116 18.00 0.17 3.48
N PRO A 117 18.85 -0.34 2.58
CA PRO A 117 19.76 -1.44 2.88
C PRO A 117 20.89 -1.05 3.85
N ASN A 118 21.20 0.25 3.99
CA ASN A 118 22.29 0.73 4.83
C ASN A 118 21.79 1.13 6.22
N THR A 119 20.61 1.75 6.30
CA THR A 119 20.07 2.27 7.56
C THR A 119 18.97 1.39 8.17
N GLY A 120 18.38 0.49 7.39
CA GLY A 120 17.22 -0.31 7.81
C GLY A 120 15.94 0.52 8.01
N THR A 121 15.92 1.78 7.57
CA THR A 121 14.77 2.68 7.79
C THR A 121 13.78 2.63 6.62
N PRO A 122 12.47 2.83 6.87
CA PRO A 122 11.48 2.98 5.80
C PRO A 122 11.70 4.26 4.97
N PRO A 123 11.11 4.35 3.76
CA PRO A 123 10.99 5.61 3.03
C PRO A 123 9.90 6.47 3.68
N SER A 124 10.20 7.09 4.82
CA SER A 124 9.25 7.92 5.57
C SER A 124 8.78 9.13 4.76
N ALA A 125 7.55 9.58 5.03
CA ALA A 125 7.00 10.83 4.54
C ALA A 125 6.52 11.68 5.70
N GLU A 126 6.45 12.99 5.48
CA GLU A 126 5.87 13.95 6.42
C GLU A 126 4.35 13.75 6.53
N ALA A 127 3.77 14.17 7.66
CA ALA A 127 2.35 14.00 7.96
C ALA A 127 1.44 14.58 6.86
N GLU A 128 1.81 15.72 6.26
CA GLU A 128 1.03 16.36 5.20
C GLU A 128 0.95 15.50 3.92
N VAL A 129 2.02 14.77 3.61
CA VAL A 129 2.05 13.84 2.47
C VAL A 129 1.18 12.64 2.78
N ILE A 130 1.24 12.12 4.01
CA ILE A 130 0.36 11.03 4.46
C ILE A 130 -1.10 11.47 4.36
N ASP A 131 -1.45 12.64 4.89
CA ASP A 131 -2.80 13.18 4.84
C ASP A 131 -3.31 13.35 3.40
N ASP A 132 -2.44 13.77 2.48
CA ASP A 132 -2.79 13.84 1.05
C ASP A 132 -3.07 12.46 0.46
N LEU A 133 -2.24 11.46 0.73
CA LEU A 133 -2.46 10.08 0.29
C LEU A 133 -3.77 9.51 0.87
N VAL A 134 -4.03 9.73 2.16
CA VAL A 134 -5.27 9.30 2.83
C VAL A 134 -6.49 10.00 2.23
N ARG A 135 -6.39 11.31 1.93
CA ARG A 135 -7.47 12.07 1.29
C ARG A 135 -7.77 11.54 -0.11
N ARG A 136 -6.74 11.27 -0.92
CA ARG A 136 -6.89 10.71 -2.28
C ARG A 136 -7.47 9.30 -2.26
N ALA A 137 -7.03 8.44 -1.32
CA ALA A 137 -7.61 7.12 -1.13
C ALA A 137 -9.14 7.19 -0.93
N ARG A 138 -9.62 8.15 -0.12
CA ARG A 138 -11.07 8.34 0.11
C ARG A 138 -11.82 8.71 -1.17
N SER A 139 -11.20 9.43 -2.10
CA SER A 139 -11.82 9.78 -3.39
C SER A 139 -12.04 8.54 -4.27
N LEU A 140 -11.12 7.57 -4.23
CA LEU A 140 -11.27 6.29 -4.94
C LEU A 140 -12.54 5.56 -4.50
N ALA A 141 -12.77 5.47 -3.20
CA ALA A 141 -13.96 4.81 -2.64
C ALA A 141 -15.28 5.51 -3.03
N ARG A 142 -15.25 6.82 -3.32
CA ARG A 142 -16.43 7.59 -3.76
C ARG A 142 -16.69 7.45 -5.27
N GLY A 143 -15.64 7.40 -6.09
CA GLY A 143 -15.76 7.18 -7.54
C GLY A 143 -16.18 5.75 -7.88
N SER A 144 -15.65 4.78 -7.12
CA SER A 144 -15.95 3.36 -7.26
C SER A 144 -17.44 3.03 -7.08
N ARG A 145 -18.18 3.77 -6.23
CA ARG A 145 -19.64 3.63 -6.03
C ARG A 145 -20.52 3.85 -7.27
N ARG A 146 -19.96 4.28 -8.41
CA ARG A 146 -20.71 4.37 -9.69
C ARG A 146 -20.57 3.11 -10.57
N ILE A 147 -19.79 2.11 -10.15
CA ILE A 147 -19.43 0.95 -10.98
C ILE A 147 -19.58 -0.40 -10.23
N TRP A 148 -20.28 -0.43 -9.10
CA TRP A 148 -20.69 -1.67 -8.42
C TRP A 148 -22.20 -1.78 -8.34
#